data_AF-A0A7K4LLF6-F1
#
_entry.id   AF-A0A7K4LLF6-F1
#
_cell.length_a   1.000
_cell.length_b   1.000
_cell.length_c   1.000
_cell.angle_alpha   90.00
_cell.angle_beta   90.00
_cell.angle_gamma   90.00
#
_symmetry.space_group_name_H-M   'P 1'
#
loop_
_entity.id
_entity.type
_entity.pdbx_description
1 polymer ?
#
loop_
_entity_poly.entity_id
_entity_poly.type
_entity_poly.pdbx_seq_one_letter_code
_entity_poly.pdbx_strand_id
1 'polypeptide(L)'
;RRQSPHLAAPLKYAAETSPPKVDREQVANIAINVARGGEPGGGPGAGSTLGVGPGCEEMPGGLPWPAAPLALALLLALALLLALCRPLWALRWSLSRDRSCALPLPRGSMGWPFFGETLHWLLQGSRFHSSRRERYGNVFKTHLLGRPVVRVTGAENIRKILLGEHTLVSAQWPRSTQIILGSHTLLGSIGDLHQQRRKILARVFSRAALESYLPRIQKVVSWELRGWCMEPGSIAVYSSAKTLTFRIAARILLGLRLDEKQFKDLAKTFDQMVENLFSLPLNIPFSGLRKGIKARDMLHKYMEEAIQEKLQRSNSEDHSDALDFIINSAKEHGKEFTMQELKESAIELIFAAFFTTASASTSLILLLLQHPWAIEKIRQELVSHELHGHGTGHEEVPGPGCRCTGALSLEKLGRLRYLDCVVKEVLRLLPPVSGGYRTALQTFELDGCQIPKGWSVMYSIRDTHETAAVYQSPPGSFDPDRFGATRLEAAGRFHYVPFGGGARSCIGQELARAVLKLLAIELVSTARWELATPGYPAMRTVPIVHPAGDGLHLYFWPLQPARHSED
;
A
#
# COMPACT_ATOMS: atom_id res chain seq x y z
N ARG A 1 31.01 -35.56 -42.21
CA ARG A 1 32.15 -34.64 -42.48
C ARG A 1 31.72 -33.26 -41.96
N ARG A 2 32.32 -32.58 -40.99
CA ARG A 2 33.54 -32.73 -40.18
C ARG A 2 33.27 -32.08 -38.80
N GLN A 3 33.77 -32.74 -37.75
CA GLN A 3 34.41 -32.23 -36.52
C GLN A 3 33.66 -31.37 -35.48
N SER A 4 33.57 -31.97 -34.28
CA SER A 4 33.27 -31.51 -32.90
C SER A 4 34.32 -30.53 -32.32
N PRO A 5 34.44 -30.32 -30.98
CA PRO A 5 33.50 -29.90 -29.91
C PRO A 5 34.06 -28.72 -29.08
N HIS A 6 33.30 -28.04 -28.19
CA HIS A 6 33.92 -27.38 -27.02
C HIS A 6 33.00 -27.28 -25.79
N LEU A 7 33.67 -27.44 -24.64
CA LEU A 7 33.17 -27.66 -23.29
C LEU A 7 32.32 -26.50 -22.73
N ALA A 8 31.30 -26.86 -21.95
CA ALA A 8 30.61 -25.97 -21.03
C ALA A 8 31.43 -25.76 -19.75
N ALA A 9 31.62 -24.50 -19.36
CA ALA A 9 32.08 -24.08 -18.05
C ALA A 9 30.96 -23.31 -17.33
N PRO A 10 30.75 -23.47 -16.02
CA PRO A 10 29.72 -22.76 -15.29
C PRO A 10 30.19 -21.35 -14.90
N LEU A 11 29.51 -20.32 -15.42
CA LEU A 11 29.71 -18.93 -15.01
C LEU A 11 29.12 -18.71 -13.61
N LYS A 12 30.00 -18.52 -12.62
CA LYS A 12 29.69 -17.97 -11.30
C LYS A 12 29.25 -16.51 -11.46
N TYR A 13 27.98 -16.20 -11.18
CA TYR A 13 27.53 -14.82 -10.99
C TYR A 13 28.01 -14.32 -9.62
N ALA A 14 29.03 -13.46 -9.61
CA ALA A 14 29.39 -12.65 -8.46
C ALA A 14 28.45 -11.44 -8.41
N ALA A 15 27.60 -11.38 -7.38
CA ALA A 15 26.73 -10.25 -7.11
C ALA A 15 27.48 -9.19 -6.30
N GLU A 16 28.16 -8.26 -6.99
CA GLU A 16 28.56 -6.98 -6.39
C GLU A 16 27.51 -5.93 -6.76
N THR A 17 26.46 -5.82 -5.94
CA THR A 17 25.51 -4.70 -6.02
C THR A 17 25.81 -3.71 -4.91
N SER A 18 26.34 -2.55 -5.28
CA SER A 18 26.35 -1.34 -4.45
C SER A 18 24.94 -1.05 -3.92
N PRO A 19 24.77 -0.63 -2.65
CA PRO A 19 23.46 -0.48 -2.05
C PRO A 19 22.66 0.64 -2.76
N PRO A 20 21.37 0.43 -3.06
CA PRO A 20 20.55 1.48 -3.66
C PRO A 20 20.44 2.66 -2.69
N LYS A 21 20.66 3.88 -3.21
CA LYS A 21 20.34 5.12 -2.49
C LYS A 21 18.85 5.11 -2.17
N VAL A 22 18.53 4.84 -0.90
CA VAL A 22 17.20 5.06 -0.33
C VAL A 22 16.84 6.51 -0.61
N ASP A 23 15.71 6.75 -1.26
CA ASP A 23 15.15 8.09 -1.34
C ASP A 23 14.76 8.50 0.08
N ARG A 24 15.67 9.27 0.66
CA ARG A 24 15.66 9.62 2.07
C ARG A 24 14.42 10.44 2.39
N GLU A 25 13.80 11.13 1.45
CA GLU A 25 12.67 12.03 1.75
C GLU A 25 11.40 11.30 2.20
N GLN A 26 11.02 10.18 1.60
CA GLN A 26 9.75 9.53 1.96
C GLN A 26 9.85 8.71 3.27
N VAL A 27 11.00 8.06 3.48
CA VAL A 27 11.32 7.35 4.73
C VAL A 27 11.69 8.33 5.83
N ALA A 28 12.35 9.45 5.54
CA ALA A 28 12.55 10.55 6.48
C ALA A 28 11.25 11.31 6.76
N ASN A 29 10.30 11.40 5.83
CA ASN A 29 8.97 11.95 6.10
C ASN A 29 8.11 11.02 6.98
N ILE A 30 8.50 9.76 7.18
CA ILE A 30 7.90 8.92 8.23
C ILE A 30 8.71 9.02 9.54
N ALA A 31 10.01 9.30 9.45
CA ALA A 31 10.94 9.22 10.58
C ALA A 31 11.25 10.54 11.30
N ILE A 32 11.42 11.63 10.55
CA ILE A 32 11.51 13.01 11.07
C ILE A 32 10.16 13.41 11.65
N ASN A 33 9.07 12.90 11.07
CA ASN A 33 7.71 13.30 11.39
C ASN A 33 7.09 12.65 12.64
N VAL A 34 7.90 12.07 13.53
CA VAL A 34 7.46 11.65 14.88
C VAL A 34 8.37 12.22 15.98
N ALA A 35 9.49 12.88 15.63
CA ALA A 35 10.57 13.20 16.57
C ALA A 35 10.54 14.61 17.19
N ARG A 36 9.54 15.47 16.91
CA ARG A 36 9.45 16.80 17.56
C ARG A 36 8.03 17.15 18.00
N GLY A 37 7.82 17.17 19.31
CA GLY A 37 6.64 17.73 19.97
C GLY A 37 6.95 18.07 21.44
N GLY A 38 6.87 19.36 21.78
CA GLY A 38 7.10 20.00 23.09
C GLY A 38 8.46 20.71 23.16
N GLU A 39 8.62 22.01 23.46
CA GLU A 39 7.77 23.11 23.95
C GLU A 39 8.47 24.49 23.65
N PRO A 40 7.96 25.69 24.04
CA PRO A 40 7.96 26.91 23.21
C PRO A 40 8.88 28.08 23.63
N GLY A 41 8.93 29.13 22.78
CA GLY A 41 9.27 30.54 23.09
C GLY A 41 10.75 30.92 22.87
N GLY A 42 11.14 32.07 22.31
CA GLY A 42 10.47 33.27 21.80
C GLY A 42 11.46 34.11 20.98
N GLY A 43 10.99 35.09 20.20
CA GLY A 43 11.82 36.14 19.58
C GLY A 43 11.66 37.49 20.31
N PRO A 44 11.96 38.65 19.70
CA PRO A 44 12.96 38.96 18.66
C PRO A 44 13.77 40.26 18.96
N GLY A 45 14.73 40.61 18.10
CA GLY A 45 15.33 41.96 17.97
C GLY A 45 16.86 41.95 17.91
N ALA A 46 17.64 42.73 17.16
CA ALA A 46 17.55 43.68 16.04
C ALA A 46 18.66 44.74 16.26
N GLY A 47 19.51 45.00 15.24
CA GLY A 47 20.46 46.13 15.18
C GLY A 47 21.68 46.02 16.11
N SER A 48 22.88 46.51 15.82
CA SER A 48 23.38 47.41 14.77
C SER A 48 24.92 47.38 14.77
N THR A 49 25.49 47.73 13.63
CA THR A 49 26.91 48.02 13.33
C THR A 49 27.53 49.11 14.20
N LEU A 50 28.84 49.02 14.50
CA LEU A 50 29.86 50.08 14.32
C LEU A 50 31.21 49.71 14.97
N GLY A 51 32.32 50.09 14.33
CA GLY A 51 33.56 50.50 15.02
C GLY A 51 34.83 49.68 14.74
N VAL A 52 35.64 50.18 13.80
CA VAL A 52 37.06 49.82 13.61
C VAL A 52 37.92 50.77 14.47
N GLY A 53 38.96 50.26 15.13
CA GLY A 53 40.02 51.08 15.75
C GLY A 53 41.01 50.26 16.58
N PRO A 54 42.34 50.36 16.37
CA PRO A 54 43.32 49.34 16.77
C PRO A 54 44.01 49.64 18.11
N GLY A 55 44.55 48.60 18.74
CA GLY A 55 45.42 48.74 19.92
C GLY A 55 46.28 47.50 20.08
N CYS A 56 47.55 47.62 19.70
CA CYS A 56 48.60 46.66 20.00
C CYS A 56 48.84 46.60 21.51
N GLU A 57 48.93 45.39 22.07
CA GLU A 57 49.85 45.08 23.16
C GLU A 57 50.09 43.57 23.17
N GLU A 58 51.32 43.19 22.83
CA GLU A 58 51.84 41.85 23.04
C GLU A 58 51.92 41.58 24.55
N MET A 59 51.26 40.51 25.00
CA MET A 59 51.44 39.93 26.34
C MET A 59 51.94 38.50 26.19
N PRO A 60 52.90 38.07 27.04
CA PRO A 60 53.67 36.86 26.84
C PRO A 60 52.85 35.60 27.17
N GLY A 61 53.26 34.50 26.54
CA GLY A 61 52.58 33.22 26.55
C GLY A 61 52.25 32.63 27.92
N GLY A 62 51.12 31.92 27.94
CA GLY A 62 50.68 31.08 29.04
C GLY A 62 49.20 30.77 28.91
N LEU A 63 48.83 29.79 28.07
CA LEU A 63 47.50 29.17 28.11
C LEU A 63 47.36 28.45 29.46
N PRO A 64 46.46 28.84 30.39
CA PRO A 64 46.13 28.01 31.53
C PRO A 64 45.01 27.07 31.09
N TRP A 65 45.26 25.76 31.15
CA TRP A 65 44.26 24.72 30.98
C TRP A 65 43.43 24.56 32.28
N PRO A 66 42.12 24.91 32.29
CA PRO A 66 41.14 24.18 33.10
C PRO A 66 40.09 23.47 32.23
N ALA A 67 40.23 23.54 30.90
CA ALA A 67 39.30 22.90 29.97
C ALA A 67 39.38 21.37 30.03
N ALA A 68 40.56 20.80 30.27
CA ALA A 68 40.75 19.35 30.31
C ALA A 68 40.03 18.63 31.47
N PRO A 69 40.12 19.07 32.74
CA PRO A 69 39.39 18.42 33.84
C PRO A 69 37.87 18.60 33.73
N LEU A 70 37.39 19.74 33.24
CA LEU A 70 35.96 19.96 32.98
C LEU A 70 35.45 19.10 31.83
N ALA A 71 36.21 19.00 30.72
CA ALA A 71 35.87 18.11 29.61
C ALA A 71 35.87 16.64 30.06
N LEU A 72 36.84 16.22 30.87
CA LEU A 72 36.88 14.86 31.41
C LEU A 72 35.71 14.58 32.37
N ALA A 73 35.35 15.52 33.24
CA ALA A 73 34.20 15.41 34.12
C ALA A 73 32.88 15.33 33.33
N LEU A 74 32.73 16.14 32.27
CA LEU A 74 31.57 16.08 31.37
C LEU A 74 31.50 14.75 30.61
N LEU A 75 32.63 14.24 30.14
CA LEU A 75 32.71 12.93 29.48
C LEU A 75 32.39 11.78 30.45
N LEU A 76 32.88 11.83 31.69
CA LEU A 76 32.56 10.86 32.74
C LEU A 76 31.09 10.92 33.15
N ALA A 77 30.53 12.13 33.31
CA ALA A 77 29.11 12.33 33.60
C ALA A 77 28.23 11.81 32.46
N LEU A 78 28.59 12.10 31.21
CA LEU A 78 27.90 11.57 30.03
C LEU A 78 28.01 10.04 29.95
N ALA A 79 29.17 9.47 30.24
CA ALA A 79 29.38 8.02 30.24
C ALA A 79 28.55 7.33 31.35
N LEU A 80 28.53 7.89 32.55
CA LEU A 80 27.69 7.40 33.66
C LEU A 80 26.20 7.53 33.33
N LEU A 81 25.77 8.65 32.73
CA LEU A 81 24.40 8.85 32.30
C LEU A 81 24.00 7.82 31.24
N LEU A 82 24.84 7.59 30.23
CA LEU A 82 24.60 6.55 29.22
C LEU A 82 24.58 5.13 29.83
N ALA A 83 25.46 4.85 30.79
CA ALA A 83 25.53 3.59 31.51
C ALA A 83 24.30 3.34 32.38
N LEU A 84 23.73 4.38 33.00
CA LEU A 84 22.51 4.30 33.83
C LEU A 84 21.22 4.31 32.99
N CYS A 85 21.21 5.02 31.85
CA CYS A 85 20.06 5.12 30.98
C CYS A 85 19.63 3.77 30.40
N ARG A 86 20.58 2.89 30.05
CA ARG A 86 20.28 1.55 29.51
C ARG A 86 19.54 0.63 30.50
N PRO A 87 20.02 0.39 31.73
CA PRO A 87 19.32 -0.44 32.71
C PRO A 87 18.00 0.20 33.13
N LEU A 88 17.91 1.52 33.29
CA LEU A 88 16.64 2.21 33.58
C LEU A 88 15.63 2.05 32.44
N TRP A 89 16.10 2.11 31.19
CA TRP A 89 15.26 1.85 30.01
C TRP A 89 14.78 0.40 29.96
N ALA A 90 15.66 -0.56 30.21
CA ALA A 90 15.29 -1.97 30.32
C ALA A 90 14.29 -2.21 31.47
N LEU A 91 14.53 -1.60 32.63
CA LEU A 91 13.66 -1.67 33.80
C LEU A 91 12.28 -1.10 33.48
N ARG A 92 12.19 0.09 32.88
CA ARG A 92 10.93 0.71 32.43
C ARG A 92 10.08 -0.27 31.63
N TRP A 93 10.68 -0.96 30.66
CA TRP A 93 9.94 -1.90 29.81
C TRP A 93 9.64 -3.22 30.52
N SER A 94 10.50 -3.68 31.42
CA SER A 94 10.18 -4.83 32.26
C SER A 94 8.99 -4.54 33.18
N LEU A 95 8.84 -3.30 33.66
CA LEU A 95 7.72 -2.85 34.49
C LEU A 95 6.42 -2.68 33.70
N SER A 96 6.50 -2.48 32.38
CA SER A 96 5.34 -2.43 31.49
C SER A 96 4.73 -3.80 31.16
N ARG A 97 5.32 -4.88 31.68
CA ARG A 97 4.76 -6.23 31.65
C ARG A 97 3.49 -6.28 32.48
N ASP A 98 2.47 -6.99 32.02
CA ASP A 98 1.32 -7.33 32.84
C ASP A 98 1.72 -8.39 33.88
N ARG A 99 1.68 -7.99 35.15
CA ARG A 99 2.04 -8.85 36.29
C ARG A 99 1.00 -9.93 36.58
N SER A 100 -0.23 -9.77 36.11
CA SER A 100 -1.27 -10.80 36.22
C SER A 100 -1.06 -11.96 35.24
N CYS A 101 -0.22 -11.77 34.23
CA CYS A 101 0.09 -12.78 33.23
C CYS A 101 1.46 -13.45 33.47
N ALA A 102 1.45 -14.76 33.71
CA ALA A 102 2.64 -15.56 33.96
C ALA A 102 3.61 -15.62 32.76
N LEU A 103 3.11 -15.40 31.54
CA LEU A 103 3.91 -15.46 30.31
C LEU A 103 4.92 -14.30 30.22
N PRO A 104 6.09 -14.51 29.59
CA PRO A 104 7.07 -13.46 29.39
C PRO A 104 6.64 -12.47 28.29
N LEU A 105 7.25 -11.28 28.28
CA LEU A 105 7.20 -10.40 27.10
C LEU A 105 7.89 -11.09 25.90
N PRO A 106 7.51 -10.77 24.65
CA PRO A 106 8.21 -11.26 23.48
C PRO A 106 9.70 -10.97 23.53
N ARG A 107 10.51 -11.84 22.94
CA ARG A 107 11.94 -11.60 22.72
C ARG A 107 12.11 -10.37 21.80
N GLY A 108 13.27 -9.72 21.86
CA GLY A 108 13.56 -8.55 21.03
C GLY A 108 14.20 -7.40 21.80
N SER A 109 14.46 -6.30 21.12
CA SER A 109 15.23 -5.16 21.62
C SER A 109 14.38 -3.90 21.64
N MET A 110 14.31 -3.22 22.79
CA MET A 110 13.68 -1.89 22.88
C MET A 110 14.63 -0.76 22.45
N GLY A 111 15.82 -1.10 21.94
CA GLY A 111 16.82 -0.16 21.45
C GLY A 111 17.24 0.90 22.48
N TRP A 112 17.58 2.09 21.98
CA TRP A 112 18.00 3.22 22.82
C TRP A 112 16.80 3.94 23.44
N PRO A 113 16.97 4.64 24.57
CA PRO A 113 15.94 5.51 25.12
C PRO A 113 15.37 6.48 24.07
N PHE A 114 14.06 6.69 24.09
CA PHE A 114 13.26 7.56 23.20
C PHE A 114 13.21 7.13 21.72
N PHE A 115 14.33 6.86 21.07
CA PHE A 115 14.39 6.55 19.64
C PHE A 115 14.31 5.04 19.35
N GLY A 116 14.48 4.20 20.36
CA GLY A 116 14.42 2.75 20.23
C GLY A 116 15.36 2.21 19.16
N GLU A 117 14.81 1.42 18.25
CA GLU A 117 15.50 0.91 17.07
C GLU A 117 15.17 1.70 15.79
N THR A 118 14.51 2.86 15.91
CA THR A 118 14.04 3.64 14.75
C THR A 118 15.15 3.92 13.75
N LEU A 119 16.33 4.39 14.20
CA LEU A 119 17.44 4.68 13.28
C LEU A 119 17.94 3.42 12.55
N HIS A 120 18.02 2.28 13.24
CA HIS A 120 18.39 1.00 12.62
C HIS A 120 17.36 0.58 11.57
N TRP A 121 16.08 0.81 11.84
CA TRP A 121 15.00 0.54 10.90
C TRP A 121 15.10 1.41 9.64
N LEU A 122 15.41 2.70 9.77
CA LEU A 122 15.61 3.60 8.63
C LEU A 122 16.82 3.22 7.78
N LEU A 123 17.91 2.81 8.42
CA LEU A 123 19.15 2.44 7.74
C LEU A 123 19.08 1.07 7.07
N GLN A 124 18.46 0.07 7.72
CA GLN A 124 18.37 -1.30 7.20
C GLN A 124 17.16 -1.53 6.28
N GLY A 125 16.15 -0.66 6.32
CA GLY A 125 14.94 -0.78 5.50
C GLY A 125 14.25 -2.14 5.70
N SER A 126 13.96 -2.83 4.59
CA SER A 126 13.26 -4.14 4.61
C SER A 126 14.02 -5.22 5.38
N ARG A 127 15.36 -5.16 5.43
CA ARG A 127 16.19 -6.15 6.16
C ARG A 127 16.04 -6.06 7.68
N PHE A 128 15.54 -4.93 8.19
CA PHE A 128 15.34 -4.75 9.63
C PHE A 128 14.41 -5.82 10.22
N HIS A 129 13.28 -6.07 9.56
CA HIS A 129 12.26 -6.98 10.07
C HIS A 129 12.63 -8.45 9.84
N SER A 130 13.25 -8.79 8.70
CA SER A 130 13.67 -10.17 8.43
C SER A 130 14.76 -10.63 9.39
N SER A 131 15.82 -9.85 9.60
CA SER A 131 16.91 -10.18 10.52
C SER A 131 16.44 -10.36 11.97
N ARG A 132 15.48 -9.56 12.41
CA ARG A 132 14.90 -9.67 13.77
C ARG A 132 13.99 -10.88 13.90
N ARG A 133 13.26 -11.24 12.85
CA ARG A 133 12.45 -12.47 12.85
C ARG A 133 13.32 -13.71 12.90
N GLU A 134 14.40 -13.74 12.11
CA GLU A 134 15.37 -14.85 12.14
C GLU A 134 15.97 -15.01 13.54
N ARG A 135 16.26 -13.89 14.22
CA ARG A 135 16.84 -13.90 15.58
C ARG A 135 15.85 -14.19 16.69
N TYR A 136 14.62 -13.67 16.62
CA TYR A 136 13.67 -13.64 17.73
C TYR A 136 12.40 -14.45 17.51
N GLY A 137 12.17 -14.94 16.30
CA GLY A 137 10.96 -15.68 15.90
C GLY A 137 9.86 -14.79 15.33
N ASN A 138 8.68 -15.38 15.14
CA ASN A 138 7.53 -14.75 14.48
C ASN A 138 6.86 -13.62 15.26
N VAL A 139 7.08 -13.58 16.58
CA VAL A 139 6.55 -12.59 17.52
C VAL A 139 7.72 -11.99 18.29
N PHE A 140 8.01 -10.71 18.04
CA PHE A 140 9.12 -10.03 18.73
C PHE A 140 8.78 -8.57 19.06
N LYS A 141 9.35 -8.07 20.15
CA LYS A 141 9.21 -6.67 20.56
C LYS A 141 10.31 -5.79 19.97
N THR A 142 9.93 -4.56 19.65
CA THR A 142 10.84 -3.48 19.29
C THR A 142 10.27 -2.14 19.77
N HIS A 143 11.04 -1.08 19.59
CA HIS A 143 10.59 0.28 19.87
C HIS A 143 10.84 1.15 18.64
N LEU A 144 9.77 1.57 17.98
CA LEU A 144 9.82 2.33 16.73
C LEU A 144 8.99 3.60 16.88
N LEU A 145 9.53 4.72 16.40
CA LEU A 145 8.83 6.01 16.35
C LEU A 145 8.22 6.41 17.71
N GLY A 146 9.02 6.28 18.78
CA GLY A 146 8.60 6.66 20.13
C GLY A 146 7.61 5.70 20.82
N ARG A 147 7.31 4.53 20.24
CA ARG A 147 6.31 3.60 20.77
C ARG A 147 6.84 2.17 20.89
N PRO A 148 6.39 1.43 21.93
CA PRO A 148 6.60 -0.02 21.99
C PRO A 148 5.73 -0.70 20.92
N VAL A 149 6.35 -1.56 20.12
CA VAL A 149 5.72 -2.28 19.02
C VAL A 149 6.03 -3.77 19.14
N VAL A 150 5.02 -4.62 19.06
CA VAL A 150 5.20 -6.06 18.82
C VAL A 150 5.01 -6.32 17.33
N ARG A 151 6.06 -6.83 16.69
CA ARG A 151 5.99 -7.33 15.31
C ARG A 151 5.43 -8.75 15.32
N VAL A 152 4.43 -9.00 14.48
CA VAL A 152 3.75 -10.30 14.42
C VAL A 152 3.65 -10.83 12.98
N THR A 153 4.02 -12.08 12.81
CA THR A 153 3.98 -12.83 11.55
C THR A 153 3.49 -14.26 11.78
N GLY A 154 3.15 -14.98 10.72
CA GLY A 154 2.66 -16.36 10.79
C GLY A 154 1.14 -16.44 10.82
N ALA A 155 0.60 -17.48 10.17
CA ALA A 155 -0.83 -17.61 9.88
C ALA A 155 -1.69 -17.59 11.16
N GLU A 156 -1.35 -18.39 12.18
CA GLU A 156 -2.13 -18.47 13.42
C GLU A 156 -2.08 -17.19 14.24
N ASN A 157 -0.91 -16.55 14.33
CA ASN A 157 -0.77 -15.29 15.06
C ASN A 157 -1.58 -14.17 14.40
N ILE A 158 -1.49 -14.04 13.08
CA ILE A 158 -2.25 -13.04 12.34
C ILE A 158 -3.74 -13.35 12.35
N ARG A 159 -4.13 -14.63 12.27
CA ARG A 159 -5.52 -15.06 12.46
C ARG A 159 -6.07 -14.54 13.78
N LYS A 160 -5.37 -14.76 14.90
CA LYS A 160 -5.79 -14.28 16.23
C LYS A 160 -5.93 -12.76 16.29
N ILE A 161 -5.00 -12.01 15.70
CA ILE A 161 -5.06 -10.54 15.65
C ILE A 161 -6.24 -10.06 14.80
N LEU A 162 -6.40 -10.58 13.59
CA LEU A 162 -7.42 -10.12 12.64
C LEU A 162 -8.84 -10.48 13.10
N LEU A 163 -9.02 -11.68 13.67
CA LEU A 163 -10.30 -12.09 14.26
C LEU A 163 -10.58 -11.42 15.60
N GLY A 164 -9.54 -10.97 16.32
CA GLY A 164 -9.64 -10.25 17.58
C GLY A 164 -9.92 -8.75 17.46
N GLU A 165 -10.24 -8.24 16.27
CA GLU A 165 -10.61 -6.83 16.09
C GLU A 165 -11.86 -6.47 16.91
N HIS A 166 -11.82 -5.30 17.57
CA HIS A 166 -12.82 -4.78 18.52
C HIS A 166 -12.88 -5.49 19.88
N THR A 167 -12.08 -6.55 20.10
CA THR A 167 -12.07 -7.32 21.36
C THR A 167 -10.67 -7.44 21.97
N LEU A 168 -9.73 -8.03 21.24
CA LEU A 168 -8.31 -8.11 21.63
C LEU A 168 -7.53 -6.88 21.18
N VAL A 169 -7.87 -6.37 20.00
CA VAL A 169 -7.14 -5.29 19.33
C VAL A 169 -8.07 -4.30 18.65
N SER A 170 -7.60 -3.07 18.46
CA SER A 170 -8.27 -2.06 17.64
C SER A 170 -7.33 -1.54 16.55
N ALA A 171 -7.84 -1.30 15.33
CA ALA A 171 -7.13 -0.58 14.28
C ALA A 171 -6.50 0.71 14.81
N GLN A 172 -5.23 0.90 14.44
CA GLN A 172 -4.45 2.06 14.81
C GLN A 172 -4.02 2.79 13.55
N TRP A 173 -4.43 4.06 13.43
CA TRP A 173 -4.02 4.98 12.37
C TRP A 173 -3.32 6.21 12.97
N PRO A 174 -2.35 6.80 12.27
CA PRO A 174 -1.74 8.06 12.68
C PRO A 174 -2.79 9.17 12.86
N ARG A 175 -2.50 10.11 13.76
CA ARG A 175 -3.43 11.20 14.06
C ARG A 175 -3.66 12.11 12.85
N SER A 176 -2.64 12.38 12.05
CA SER A 176 -2.74 13.11 10.79
C SER A 176 -3.71 12.45 9.81
N THR A 177 -3.61 11.13 9.63
CA THR A 177 -4.53 10.36 8.79
C THR A 177 -5.99 10.50 9.25
N GLN A 178 -6.23 10.40 10.57
CA GLN A 178 -7.58 10.57 11.13
C GLN A 178 -8.14 11.98 10.91
N ILE A 179 -7.30 13.02 11.02
CA ILE A 179 -7.70 14.42 10.80
C ILE A 179 -8.03 14.66 9.32
N ILE A 180 -7.19 14.15 8.41
CA ILE A 180 -7.31 14.41 6.98
C ILE A 180 -8.44 13.58 6.34
N LEU A 181 -8.62 12.31 6.68
CA LEU A 181 -9.70 11.50 6.12
C LEU A 181 -11.06 11.76 6.78
N GLY A 182 -11.06 12.21 8.04
CA GLY A 182 -12.27 12.47 8.80
C GLY A 182 -12.76 11.26 9.60
N SER A 183 -13.66 11.54 10.55
CA SER A 183 -14.16 10.59 11.55
C SER A 183 -15.31 9.70 11.07
N HIS A 184 -15.91 10.01 9.93
CA HIS A 184 -17.03 9.27 9.36
C HIS A 184 -16.60 8.18 8.37
N THR A 185 -15.30 7.98 8.19
CA THR A 185 -14.77 6.88 7.39
C THR A 185 -14.88 5.53 8.10
N LEU A 186 -14.98 4.45 7.34
CA LEU A 186 -14.88 3.08 7.84
C LEU A 186 -13.50 2.83 8.48
N LEU A 187 -12.45 3.43 7.90
CA LEU A 187 -11.09 3.43 8.40
C LEU A 187 -10.99 3.99 9.83
N GLY A 188 -11.63 5.14 10.07
CA GLY A 188 -11.64 5.85 11.34
C GLY A 188 -12.61 5.29 12.38
N SER A 189 -13.60 4.51 11.95
CA SER A 189 -14.62 3.93 12.83
C SER A 189 -14.12 2.70 13.60
N ILE A 190 -14.64 2.50 14.81
CA ILE A 190 -14.37 1.34 15.69
C ILE A 190 -15.68 0.78 16.28
N GLY A 191 -15.65 -0.45 16.80
CA GLY A 191 -16.78 -1.09 17.48
C GLY A 191 -18.05 -1.16 16.63
N ASP A 192 -19.20 -0.87 17.26
CA ASP A 192 -20.51 -0.93 16.63
C ASP A 192 -20.67 0.06 15.47
N LEU A 193 -20.08 1.26 15.59
CA LEU A 193 -20.10 2.27 14.52
C LEU A 193 -19.42 1.72 13.26
N HIS A 194 -18.26 1.07 13.41
CA HIS A 194 -17.59 0.40 12.31
C HIS A 194 -18.45 -0.71 11.71
N GLN A 195 -19.06 -1.56 12.53
CA GLN A 195 -19.89 -2.66 12.05
C GLN A 195 -21.10 -2.15 11.25
N GLN A 196 -21.78 -1.11 11.75
CA GLN A 196 -22.92 -0.50 11.08
C GLN A 196 -22.51 0.14 9.75
N ARG A 197 -21.46 0.97 9.72
CA ARG A 197 -20.95 1.57 8.47
C ARG A 197 -20.51 0.51 7.47
N ARG A 198 -19.84 -0.54 7.93
CA ARG A 198 -19.40 -1.65 7.09
C ARG A 198 -20.58 -2.32 6.38
N LYS A 199 -21.67 -2.60 7.10
CA LYS A 199 -22.88 -3.21 6.52
C LYS A 199 -23.43 -2.34 5.38
N ILE A 200 -23.50 -1.03 5.59
CA ILE A 200 -24.01 -0.09 4.60
C ILE A 200 -23.09 -0.04 3.36
N LEU A 201 -21.79 0.17 3.57
CA LEU A 201 -20.80 0.27 2.49
C LEU A 201 -20.58 -1.05 1.74
N ALA A 202 -20.82 -2.20 2.37
CA ALA A 202 -20.67 -3.50 1.69
C ALA A 202 -21.61 -3.65 0.48
N ARG A 203 -22.74 -2.92 0.44
CA ARG A 203 -23.69 -2.95 -0.69
C ARG A 203 -23.08 -2.47 -2.01
N VAL A 204 -22.15 -1.51 -1.93
CA VAL A 204 -21.35 -1.00 -3.06
C VAL A 204 -20.58 -2.12 -3.77
N PHE A 205 -20.20 -3.15 -3.03
CA PHE A 205 -19.39 -4.26 -3.55
C PHE A 205 -20.20 -5.57 -3.65
N SER A 206 -21.54 -5.46 -3.65
CA SER A 206 -22.42 -6.60 -3.88
C SER A 206 -22.26 -7.15 -5.30
N ARG A 207 -22.60 -8.42 -5.53
CA ARG A 207 -22.54 -9.02 -6.87
C ARG A 207 -23.29 -8.20 -7.92
N ALA A 208 -24.50 -7.73 -7.59
CA ALA A 208 -25.31 -6.91 -8.49
C ALA A 208 -24.63 -5.58 -8.86
N ALA A 209 -24.01 -4.90 -7.87
CA ALA A 209 -23.25 -3.68 -8.11
C ALA A 209 -22.01 -3.95 -9.00
N LEU A 210 -21.28 -5.02 -8.72
CA LEU A 210 -20.09 -5.38 -9.50
C LEU A 210 -20.43 -5.71 -10.96
N GLU A 211 -21.53 -6.43 -11.23
CA GLU A 211 -22.00 -6.68 -12.61
C GLU A 211 -22.33 -5.37 -13.33
N SER A 212 -22.89 -4.37 -12.65
CA SER A 212 -23.20 -3.06 -13.26
C SER A 212 -21.96 -2.19 -13.51
N TYR A 213 -20.86 -2.43 -12.78
CA TYR A 213 -19.59 -1.72 -12.98
C TYR A 213 -18.76 -2.33 -14.11
N LEU A 214 -18.84 -3.64 -14.30
CA LEU A 214 -17.87 -4.39 -15.09
C LEU A 214 -17.73 -3.93 -16.55
N PRO A 215 -18.83 -3.70 -17.32
CA PRO A 215 -18.71 -3.22 -18.70
C PRO A 215 -18.07 -1.84 -18.79
N ARG A 216 -18.32 -0.97 -17.81
CA ARG A 216 -17.72 0.38 -17.74
C ARG A 216 -16.23 0.29 -17.40
N ILE A 217 -15.84 -0.60 -16.49
CA ILE A 217 -14.43 -0.83 -16.14
C ILE A 217 -13.69 -1.37 -17.36
N GLN A 218 -14.24 -2.35 -18.07
CA GLN A 218 -13.64 -2.92 -19.28
C GLN A 218 -13.39 -1.82 -20.34
N LYS A 219 -14.37 -0.94 -20.58
CA LYS A 219 -14.22 0.20 -21.49
C LYS A 219 -13.08 1.15 -21.07
N VAL A 220 -13.00 1.48 -19.77
CA VAL A 220 -11.94 2.35 -19.25
C VAL A 220 -10.56 1.71 -19.37
N VAL A 221 -10.42 0.43 -18.99
CA VAL A 221 -9.16 -0.33 -19.11
C VAL A 221 -8.68 -0.38 -20.56
N SER A 222 -9.59 -0.71 -21.49
CA SER A 222 -9.26 -0.78 -22.92
C SER A 222 -8.91 0.59 -23.50
N TRP A 223 -9.58 1.65 -23.06
CA TRP A 223 -9.27 3.02 -23.47
C TRP A 223 -7.89 3.48 -22.98
N GLU A 224 -7.57 3.27 -21.69
CA GLU A 224 -6.26 3.61 -21.12
C GLU A 224 -5.14 2.83 -21.82
N LEU A 225 -5.29 1.51 -22.01
CA LEU A 225 -4.24 0.71 -22.65
C LEU A 225 -4.01 1.10 -24.12
N ARG A 226 -5.08 1.38 -24.88
CA ARG A 226 -4.92 1.96 -26.23
C ARG A 226 -4.14 3.27 -26.19
N GLY A 227 -4.42 4.14 -25.22
CA GLY A 227 -3.65 5.35 -24.96
C GLY A 227 -2.16 5.04 -24.77
N TRP A 228 -1.84 4.06 -23.93
CA TRP A 228 -0.45 3.66 -23.66
C TRP A 228 0.27 3.18 -24.92
N CYS A 229 -0.43 2.46 -25.82
CA CYS A 229 0.12 2.01 -27.11
C CYS A 229 0.31 3.12 -28.15
N MET A 230 -0.34 4.28 -27.97
CA MET A 230 -0.21 5.43 -28.88
C MET A 230 0.88 6.41 -28.42
N GLU A 231 1.37 6.29 -27.19
CA GLU A 231 2.45 7.13 -26.71
C GLU A 231 3.76 6.79 -27.43
N PRO A 232 4.46 7.79 -28.00
CA PRO A 232 5.71 7.54 -28.73
C PRO A 232 6.88 7.20 -27.79
N GLY A 233 6.76 7.55 -26.51
CA GLY A 233 7.77 7.35 -25.48
C GLY A 233 7.48 6.16 -24.56
N SER A 234 8.34 5.99 -23.55
CA SER A 234 8.08 5.00 -22.51
C SER A 234 7.00 5.48 -21.54
N ILE A 235 6.19 4.53 -21.07
CA ILE A 235 5.12 4.75 -20.09
C ILE A 235 5.65 4.48 -18.68
N ALA A 236 5.51 5.45 -17.79
CA ALA A 236 5.69 5.25 -16.35
C ALA A 236 4.52 4.45 -15.76
N VAL A 237 4.63 3.12 -15.73
CA VAL A 237 3.52 2.19 -15.47
C VAL A 237 2.79 2.49 -14.15
N TYR A 238 3.51 2.81 -13.08
CA TYR A 238 2.89 3.10 -11.79
C TYR A 238 2.03 4.37 -11.83
N SER A 239 2.52 5.42 -12.51
CA SER A 239 1.77 6.67 -12.70
C SER A 239 0.53 6.43 -13.55
N SER A 240 0.66 5.69 -14.66
CA SER A 240 -0.47 5.35 -15.52
C SER A 240 -1.49 4.44 -14.83
N ALA A 241 -1.04 3.50 -13.98
CA ALA A 241 -1.93 2.68 -13.17
C ALA A 241 -2.68 3.49 -12.10
N LYS A 242 -2.04 4.52 -11.51
CA LYS A 242 -2.75 5.50 -10.65
C LYS A 242 -3.84 6.23 -11.44
N THR A 243 -3.53 6.74 -12.64
CA THR A 243 -4.51 7.42 -13.50
C THR A 243 -5.70 6.51 -13.83
N LEU A 244 -5.44 5.29 -14.28
CA LEU A 244 -6.48 4.28 -14.58
C LEU A 244 -7.41 4.03 -13.38
N THR A 245 -6.83 3.79 -12.20
CA THR A 245 -7.60 3.43 -11.00
C THR A 245 -8.35 4.61 -10.40
N PHE A 246 -7.79 5.82 -10.49
CA PHE A 246 -8.50 7.05 -10.15
C PHE A 246 -9.69 7.27 -11.09
N ARG A 247 -9.52 7.02 -12.39
CA ARG A 247 -10.60 7.11 -13.39
C ARG A 247 -11.73 6.14 -13.11
N ILE A 248 -11.40 4.90 -12.76
CA ILE A 248 -12.39 3.90 -12.32
C ILE A 248 -13.13 4.40 -11.07
N ALA A 249 -12.40 4.84 -10.03
CA ALA A 249 -13.04 5.30 -8.80
C ALA A 249 -13.95 6.52 -9.02
N ALA A 250 -13.44 7.57 -9.67
CA ALA A 250 -14.16 8.81 -9.89
C ALA A 250 -15.37 8.64 -10.82
N ARG A 251 -15.20 8.01 -12.00
CA ARG A 251 -16.27 7.93 -13.00
C ARG A 251 -17.24 6.77 -12.78
N ILE A 252 -16.77 5.64 -12.25
CA ILE A 252 -17.59 4.42 -12.15
C ILE A 252 -18.14 4.26 -10.75
N LEU A 253 -17.31 4.38 -9.71
CA LEU A 253 -17.80 4.25 -8.33
C LEU A 253 -18.55 5.50 -7.89
N LEU A 254 -18.06 6.70 -8.17
CA LEU A 254 -18.73 7.93 -7.73
C LEU A 254 -19.66 8.55 -8.79
N GLY A 255 -19.67 8.03 -10.02
CA GLY A 255 -20.50 8.56 -11.11
C GLY A 255 -20.14 9.99 -11.53
N LEU A 256 -18.93 10.47 -11.22
CA LEU A 256 -18.54 11.84 -11.49
C LEU A 256 -18.37 12.07 -13.00
N ARG A 257 -19.08 13.06 -13.53
CA ARG A 257 -18.96 13.50 -14.92
C ARG A 257 -17.86 14.58 -15.01
N LEU A 258 -16.63 14.12 -15.19
CA LEU A 258 -15.43 14.96 -15.21
C LEU A 258 -14.90 15.12 -16.64
N ASP A 259 -14.73 16.37 -17.09
CA ASP A 259 -13.86 16.63 -18.24
C ASP A 259 -12.38 16.31 -17.90
N GLU A 260 -11.50 16.25 -18.90
CA GLU A 260 -10.10 15.86 -18.66
C GLU A 260 -9.31 16.88 -17.84
N LYS A 261 -9.70 18.16 -17.82
CA LYS A 261 -9.04 19.17 -16.99
C LYS A 261 -9.45 19.02 -15.54
N GLN A 262 -10.75 18.96 -15.27
CA GLN A 262 -11.32 18.71 -13.94
C GLN A 262 -10.79 17.40 -13.35
N PHE A 263 -10.71 16.36 -14.18
CA PHE A 263 -10.14 15.07 -13.77
C PHE A 263 -8.69 15.20 -13.29
N LYS A 264 -7.83 15.88 -14.06
CA LYS A 264 -6.42 16.10 -13.69
C LYS A 264 -6.28 16.96 -12.43
N ASP A 265 -7.07 18.02 -12.29
CA ASP A 265 -7.03 18.90 -11.13
C ASP A 265 -7.49 18.16 -9.86
N LEU A 266 -8.54 17.33 -9.97
CA LEU A 266 -9.03 16.50 -8.87
C LEU A 266 -8.00 15.43 -8.48
N ALA A 267 -7.42 14.73 -9.46
CA ALA A 267 -6.37 13.73 -9.22
C ALA A 267 -5.15 14.35 -8.53
N LYS A 268 -4.70 15.52 -8.97
CA LYS A 268 -3.58 16.25 -8.36
C LYS A 268 -3.89 16.67 -6.92
N THR A 269 -5.10 17.17 -6.66
CA THR A 269 -5.54 17.54 -5.31
C THR A 269 -5.59 16.29 -4.41
N PHE A 270 -6.02 15.16 -4.98
CA PHE A 270 -6.05 13.88 -4.28
C PHE A 270 -4.65 13.36 -3.93
N ASP A 271 -3.70 13.39 -4.87
CA ASP A 271 -2.30 13.07 -4.62
C ASP A 271 -1.73 13.95 -3.48
N GLN A 272 -2.00 15.26 -3.49
CA GLN A 272 -1.59 16.16 -2.41
C GLN A 272 -2.19 15.78 -1.06
N MET A 273 -3.46 15.36 -1.01
CA MET A 273 -4.07 14.88 0.23
C MET A 273 -3.33 13.64 0.75
N VAL A 274 -3.07 12.66 -0.12
CA VAL A 274 -2.49 11.36 0.28
C VAL A 274 -1.02 11.48 0.68
N GLU A 275 -0.22 12.27 -0.03
CA GLU A 275 1.18 12.54 0.33
C GLU A 275 1.33 13.11 1.75
N ASN A 276 0.27 13.72 2.29
CA ASN A 276 0.27 14.34 3.61
C ASN A 276 -0.44 13.52 4.69
N LEU A 277 -0.99 12.33 4.39
CA LEU A 277 -1.72 11.50 5.37
C LEU A 277 -0.87 11.05 6.55
N PHE A 278 0.44 10.91 6.35
CA PHE A 278 1.39 10.43 7.36
C PHE A 278 2.30 11.55 7.90
N SER A 279 1.90 12.82 7.76
CA SER A 279 2.66 13.96 8.27
C SER A 279 2.63 14.05 9.80
N LEU A 280 3.50 14.90 10.38
CA LEU A 280 3.37 15.33 11.78
C LEU A 280 1.96 15.89 12.04
N PRO A 281 1.36 15.62 13.22
CA PRO A 281 0.06 16.16 13.59
C PRO A 281 0.17 17.62 14.09
N LEU A 282 0.95 18.46 13.39
CA LEU A 282 1.17 19.86 13.72
C LEU A 282 0.52 20.74 12.66
N ASN A 283 -0.54 21.46 13.03
CA ASN A 283 -1.30 22.31 12.10
C ASN A 283 -0.74 23.74 12.07
N ILE A 284 0.48 23.89 11.56
CA ILE A 284 1.16 25.20 11.39
C ILE A 284 1.30 25.56 9.91
N PRO A 285 1.53 26.84 9.55
CA PRO A 285 1.83 27.23 8.18
C PRO A 285 2.93 26.35 7.56
N PHE A 286 2.76 25.95 6.29
CA PHE A 286 3.66 25.10 5.52
C PHE A 286 3.79 23.62 5.97
N SER A 287 3.22 23.24 7.12
CA SER A 287 3.21 21.83 7.56
C SER A 287 2.49 20.92 6.58
N GLY A 288 2.91 19.65 6.56
CA GLY A 288 2.23 18.63 5.76
C GLY A 288 0.75 18.48 6.16
N LEU A 289 0.44 18.54 7.46
CA LEU A 289 -0.94 18.45 7.94
C LEU A 289 -1.80 19.60 7.39
N ARG A 290 -1.29 20.84 7.39
CA ARG A 290 -2.01 21.99 6.84
C ARG A 290 -2.25 21.83 5.34
N LYS A 291 -1.25 21.35 4.59
CA LYS A 291 -1.38 21.05 3.15
C LYS A 291 -2.43 19.96 2.90
N GLY A 292 -2.41 18.89 3.69
CA GLY A 292 -3.38 17.79 3.62
C GLY A 292 -4.81 18.24 3.95
N ILE A 293 -4.99 19.06 4.99
CA ILE A 293 -6.29 19.66 5.34
C ILE A 293 -6.81 20.54 4.19
N LYS A 294 -5.97 21.39 3.61
CA LYS A 294 -6.37 22.25 2.48
C LYS A 294 -6.81 21.41 1.27
N ALA A 295 -6.06 20.36 0.94
CA ALA A 295 -6.41 19.45 -0.15
C ALA A 295 -7.74 18.73 0.13
N ARG A 296 -7.92 18.22 1.36
CA ARG A 296 -9.19 17.64 1.82
C ARG A 296 -10.35 18.62 1.66
N ASP A 297 -10.21 19.87 2.10
CA ASP A 297 -11.30 20.85 2.05
C ASP A 297 -11.70 21.17 0.60
N MET A 298 -10.72 21.22 -0.32
CA MET A 298 -10.98 21.34 -1.76
C MET A 298 -11.73 20.13 -2.32
N LEU A 299 -11.31 18.91 -1.95
CA LEU A 299 -12.01 17.68 -2.34
C LEU A 299 -13.43 17.65 -1.76
N HIS A 300 -13.63 18.06 -0.51
CA HIS A 300 -14.94 18.13 0.12
C HIS A 300 -15.87 19.06 -0.66
N LYS A 301 -15.39 20.25 -1.03
CA LYS A 301 -16.19 21.19 -1.83
C LYS A 301 -16.61 20.57 -3.16
N TYR A 302 -15.67 19.92 -3.84
CA TYR A 302 -15.96 19.25 -5.11
C TYR A 302 -16.98 18.11 -4.96
N MET A 303 -16.80 17.26 -3.94
CA MET A 303 -17.72 16.15 -3.66
C MET A 303 -19.12 16.68 -3.29
N GLU A 304 -19.21 17.78 -2.55
CA GLU A 304 -20.48 18.41 -2.20
C GLU A 304 -21.28 18.81 -3.44
N GLU A 305 -20.64 19.55 -4.35
CA GLU A 305 -21.25 20.00 -5.61
C GLU A 305 -21.72 18.79 -6.45
N ALA A 306 -20.86 17.78 -6.59
CA ALA A 306 -21.19 16.58 -7.37
C ALA A 306 -22.33 15.73 -6.74
N ILE A 307 -22.34 15.58 -5.41
CA ILE A 307 -23.40 14.85 -4.70
C ILE A 307 -24.71 15.62 -4.80
N GLN A 308 -24.70 16.94 -4.64
CA GLN A 308 -25.91 17.77 -4.78
C GLN A 308 -26.49 17.69 -6.18
N GLU A 309 -25.65 17.81 -7.21
CA GLU A 309 -26.07 17.69 -8.60
C GLU A 309 -26.70 16.31 -8.87
N LYS A 310 -26.10 15.25 -8.31
CA LYS A 310 -26.63 13.88 -8.41
C LYS A 310 -27.98 13.73 -7.71
N LEU A 311 -28.14 14.26 -6.49
CA LEU A 311 -29.39 14.17 -5.71
C LEU A 311 -30.55 14.93 -6.35
N GLN A 312 -30.26 16.01 -7.09
CA GLN A 312 -31.28 16.80 -7.79
C GLN A 312 -31.75 16.17 -9.11
N ARG A 313 -30.97 15.26 -9.70
CA ARG A 313 -31.33 14.58 -10.95
C ARG A 313 -32.33 13.46 -10.67
N SER A 314 -33.57 13.64 -11.11
CA SER A 314 -34.65 12.65 -11.00
C SER A 314 -34.73 11.68 -12.19
N ASN A 315 -33.61 11.16 -12.71
CA ASN A 315 -33.65 10.34 -13.92
C ASN A 315 -33.35 8.85 -13.68
N SER A 316 -34.26 8.02 -14.16
CA SER A 316 -34.23 6.55 -14.19
C SER A 316 -33.26 5.95 -15.23
N GLU A 317 -32.54 6.79 -15.98
CA GLU A 317 -31.66 6.37 -17.08
C GLU A 317 -30.17 6.29 -16.69
N ASP A 318 -29.78 6.81 -15.52
CA ASP A 318 -28.39 6.72 -15.06
C ASP A 318 -28.12 5.35 -14.40
N HIS A 319 -26.99 4.73 -14.75
CA HIS A 319 -26.55 3.49 -14.11
C HIS A 319 -26.21 3.73 -12.64
N SER A 320 -26.71 2.87 -11.75
CA SER A 320 -26.40 2.96 -10.32
C SER A 320 -24.88 2.88 -10.06
N ASP A 321 -24.39 3.81 -9.27
CA ASP A 321 -23.01 3.89 -8.81
C ASP A 321 -22.91 3.66 -7.29
N ALA A 322 -21.70 3.71 -6.74
CA ALA A 322 -21.47 3.47 -5.32
C ALA A 322 -22.22 4.47 -4.43
N LEU A 323 -22.35 5.73 -4.83
CA LEU A 323 -23.09 6.71 -4.04
C LEU A 323 -24.57 6.36 -3.99
N ASP A 324 -25.16 5.90 -5.11
CA ASP A 324 -26.54 5.40 -5.11
C ASP A 324 -26.71 4.21 -4.16
N PHE A 325 -25.78 3.25 -4.20
CA PHE A 325 -25.82 2.10 -3.30
C PHE A 325 -25.66 2.51 -1.83
N ILE A 326 -24.82 3.50 -1.51
CA ILE A 326 -24.66 4.00 -0.14
C ILE A 326 -25.95 4.64 0.34
N ILE A 327 -26.54 5.54 -0.45
CA ILE A 327 -27.76 6.27 -0.10
C ILE A 327 -28.92 5.29 0.10
N ASN A 328 -29.12 4.35 -0.83
CA ASN A 328 -30.21 3.37 -0.75
C ASN A 328 -30.01 2.38 0.41
N SER A 329 -28.78 1.88 0.59
CA SER A 329 -28.43 0.97 1.69
C SER A 329 -28.60 1.64 3.06
N ALA A 330 -28.29 2.93 3.17
CA ALA A 330 -28.53 3.69 4.40
C ALA A 330 -30.04 3.76 4.72
N LYS A 331 -30.87 4.09 3.74
CA LYS A 331 -32.33 4.14 3.88
C LYS A 331 -32.93 2.80 4.30
N GLU A 332 -32.47 1.69 3.70
CA GLU A 332 -32.87 0.32 4.08
C GLU A 332 -32.56 -0.01 5.56
N HIS A 333 -31.54 0.62 6.12
CA HIS A 333 -31.16 0.46 7.53
C HIS A 333 -31.75 1.56 8.45
N GLY A 334 -32.74 2.31 7.97
CA GLY A 334 -33.40 3.37 8.74
C GLY A 334 -32.49 4.56 9.07
N LYS A 335 -31.49 4.83 8.23
CA LYS A 335 -30.56 5.95 8.39
C LYS A 335 -30.53 6.83 7.16
N GLU A 336 -30.26 8.11 7.38
CA GLU A 336 -29.89 9.04 6.33
C GLU A 336 -28.46 9.51 6.57
N PHE A 337 -27.62 9.42 5.55
CA PHE A 337 -26.26 9.96 5.63
C PHE A 337 -26.32 11.47 5.53
N THR A 338 -25.63 12.15 6.44
CA THR A 338 -25.39 13.57 6.30
C THR A 338 -24.49 13.85 5.08
N MET A 339 -24.54 15.07 4.55
CA MET A 339 -23.65 15.48 3.46
C MET A 339 -22.17 15.24 3.81
N GLN A 340 -21.77 15.49 5.06
CA GLN A 340 -20.40 15.25 5.52
C GLN A 340 -20.04 13.76 5.46
N GLU A 341 -20.94 12.86 5.86
CA GLU A 341 -20.72 11.41 5.78
C GLU A 341 -20.64 10.91 4.33
N LEU A 342 -21.43 11.47 3.42
CA LEU A 342 -21.35 11.14 2.00
C LEU A 342 -20.02 11.59 1.40
N LYS A 343 -19.57 12.81 1.68
CA LYS A 343 -18.27 13.34 1.22
C LYS A 343 -17.10 12.48 1.70
N GLU A 344 -17.06 12.16 3.00
CA GLU A 344 -16.00 11.34 3.57
C GLU A 344 -16.04 9.90 3.05
N SER A 345 -17.23 9.32 2.84
CA SER A 345 -17.36 7.99 2.23
C SER A 345 -16.89 7.97 0.78
N ALA A 346 -17.20 9.03 0.00
CA ALA A 346 -16.76 9.16 -1.38
C ALA A 346 -15.22 9.24 -1.48
N ILE A 347 -14.61 10.07 -0.63
CA ILE A 347 -13.16 10.23 -0.56
C ILE A 347 -12.49 8.94 -0.08
N GLU A 348 -13.08 8.24 0.89
CA GLU A 348 -12.59 6.95 1.36
C GLU A 348 -12.61 5.89 0.25
N LEU A 349 -13.66 5.84 -0.58
CA LEU A 349 -13.74 4.92 -1.71
C LEU A 349 -12.63 5.19 -2.73
N ILE A 350 -12.38 6.46 -3.09
CA ILE A 350 -11.25 6.82 -3.96
C ILE A 350 -9.92 6.43 -3.30
N PHE A 351 -9.73 6.78 -2.03
CA PHE A 351 -8.50 6.50 -1.28
C PHE A 351 -8.17 5.01 -1.26
N ALA A 352 -9.16 4.18 -0.97
CA ALA A 352 -9.01 2.73 -0.92
C ALA A 352 -8.65 2.15 -2.30
N ALA A 353 -9.32 2.60 -3.36
CA ALA A 353 -9.15 2.05 -4.70
C ALA A 353 -7.87 2.52 -5.41
N PHE A 354 -7.43 3.75 -5.16
CA PHE A 354 -6.40 4.44 -5.93
C PHE A 354 -5.02 3.77 -5.81
N PHE A 355 -4.40 3.80 -4.62
CA PHE A 355 -3.03 3.29 -4.48
C PHE A 355 -2.94 1.77 -4.49
N THR A 356 -3.90 1.08 -3.87
CA THR A 356 -3.83 -0.38 -3.70
C THR A 356 -3.99 -1.12 -5.03
N THR A 357 -4.96 -0.70 -5.85
CA THR A 357 -5.19 -1.29 -7.16
C THR A 357 -4.09 -0.87 -8.14
N ALA A 358 -3.60 0.38 -8.10
CA ALA A 358 -2.49 0.82 -8.95
C ALA A 358 -1.21 0.02 -8.69
N SER A 359 -0.92 -0.22 -7.41
CA SER A 359 0.18 -1.06 -6.94
C SER A 359 0.06 -2.52 -7.44
N ALA A 360 -1.12 -3.12 -7.29
CA ALA A 360 -1.38 -4.48 -7.75
C ALA A 360 -1.29 -4.58 -9.29
N SER A 361 -1.86 -3.62 -10.02
CA SER A 361 -1.78 -3.55 -11.48
C SER A 361 -0.35 -3.42 -11.98
N THR A 362 0.46 -2.59 -11.31
CA THR A 362 1.89 -2.45 -11.64
C THR A 362 2.66 -3.74 -11.38
N SER A 363 2.37 -4.41 -10.25
CA SER A 363 2.97 -5.69 -9.89
C SER A 363 2.58 -6.80 -10.86
N LEU A 364 1.32 -6.82 -11.31
CA LEU A 364 0.82 -7.73 -12.35
C LEU A 364 1.57 -7.54 -13.66
N ILE A 365 1.69 -6.30 -14.16
CA ILE A 365 2.42 -5.99 -15.40
C ILE A 365 3.88 -6.42 -15.29
N LEU A 366 4.54 -6.10 -14.17
CA LEU A 366 5.93 -6.47 -13.90
C LEU A 366 6.13 -8.00 -13.93
N LEU A 367 5.30 -8.74 -13.19
CA LEU A 367 5.45 -10.19 -13.08
C LEU A 367 5.10 -10.90 -14.39
N LEU A 368 4.09 -10.43 -15.14
CA LEU A 368 3.80 -10.97 -16.47
C LEU A 368 4.95 -10.70 -17.46
N LEU A 369 5.57 -9.53 -17.40
CA LEU A 369 6.74 -9.21 -18.22
C LEU A 369 7.94 -10.13 -17.89
N GLN A 370 8.17 -10.40 -16.61
CA GLN A 370 9.24 -11.30 -16.15
C GLN A 370 8.97 -12.77 -16.47
N HIS A 371 7.70 -13.15 -16.70
CA HIS A 371 7.27 -14.52 -16.88
C HIS A 371 6.37 -14.70 -18.13
N PRO A 372 6.93 -14.60 -19.35
CA PRO A 372 6.17 -14.72 -20.61
C PRO A 372 5.39 -16.04 -20.76
N TRP A 373 5.85 -17.12 -20.13
CA TRP A 373 5.12 -18.39 -20.12
C TRP A 373 3.74 -18.29 -19.43
N ALA A 374 3.58 -17.39 -18.47
CA ALA A 374 2.30 -17.16 -17.81
C ALA A 374 1.34 -16.40 -18.73
N ILE A 375 1.85 -15.46 -19.54
CA ILE A 375 1.09 -14.78 -20.59
C ILE A 375 0.53 -15.82 -21.57
N GLU A 376 1.37 -16.77 -22.00
CA GLU A 376 0.95 -17.82 -22.95
C GLU A 376 -0.16 -18.72 -22.37
N LYS A 377 -0.02 -19.17 -21.12
CA LYS A 377 -1.10 -19.93 -20.45
C LYS A 377 -2.39 -19.12 -20.29
N ILE A 378 -2.31 -17.81 -20.03
CA ILE A 378 -3.51 -16.94 -20.01
C ILE A 378 -4.14 -16.89 -21.41
N ARG A 379 -3.37 -16.75 -22.49
CA ARG A 379 -3.90 -16.78 -23.86
C ARG A 379 -4.63 -18.08 -24.16
N GLN A 380 -4.03 -19.20 -23.82
CA GLN A 380 -4.63 -20.53 -24.00
C GLN A 380 -5.95 -20.65 -23.23
N GLU A 381 -5.99 -20.17 -21.98
CA GLU A 381 -7.23 -20.14 -21.20
C GLU A 381 -8.30 -19.27 -21.87
N LEU A 382 -7.95 -18.08 -22.37
CA LEU A 382 -8.89 -17.19 -23.06
C LEU A 382 -9.44 -17.80 -24.35
N VAL A 383 -8.61 -18.50 -25.12
CA VAL A 383 -9.05 -19.25 -26.31
C VAL A 383 -10.03 -20.36 -25.92
N SER A 384 -9.72 -21.14 -24.87
CA SER A 384 -10.57 -22.24 -24.42
C SER A 384 -11.96 -21.82 -23.93
N HIS A 385 -12.11 -20.55 -23.55
CA HIS A 385 -13.36 -19.96 -23.09
C HIS A 385 -14.02 -19.04 -24.13
N GLU A 386 -13.55 -19.06 -25.38
CA GLU A 386 -14.07 -18.23 -26.49
C GLU A 386 -14.02 -16.72 -26.17
N LEU A 387 -13.05 -16.31 -25.35
CA LEU A 387 -12.80 -14.90 -24.99
C LEU A 387 -11.64 -14.30 -25.76
N HIS A 388 -11.01 -15.07 -26.67
CA HIS A 388 -10.02 -14.56 -27.60
C HIS A 388 -10.72 -13.92 -28.80
N GLY A 389 -10.31 -12.70 -29.16
CA GLY A 389 -10.91 -11.96 -30.26
C GLY A 389 -10.69 -12.62 -31.62
N HIS A 390 -11.59 -13.53 -31.99
CA HIS A 390 -12.00 -13.76 -33.37
C HIS A 390 -13.52 -13.61 -33.43
N GLY A 391 -13.98 -12.67 -34.26
CA GLY A 391 -15.37 -12.60 -34.69
C GLY A 391 -15.66 -13.82 -35.56
N THR A 392 -16.08 -14.92 -34.94
CA THR A 392 -16.70 -16.07 -35.59
C THR A 392 -17.78 -16.61 -34.66
N GLY A 393 -18.81 -15.82 -34.44
CA GLY A 393 -20.00 -16.20 -33.69
C GLY A 393 -21.10 -15.24 -34.09
N HIS A 394 -22.14 -15.77 -34.74
CA HIS A 394 -23.29 -15.05 -35.24
C HIS A 394 -24.04 -14.31 -34.12
N GLU A 395 -23.69 -13.08 -33.82
CA GLU A 395 -24.60 -12.08 -33.27
C GLU A 395 -24.42 -10.77 -34.03
N GLU A 396 -25.55 -10.18 -34.40
CA GLU A 396 -25.70 -9.19 -35.47
C GLU A 396 -24.82 -7.93 -35.30
N VAL A 397 -24.28 -7.54 -36.46
CA VAL A 397 -23.47 -6.37 -36.83
C VAL A 397 -23.80 -5.08 -36.04
N PRO A 398 -22.76 -4.32 -35.65
CA PRO A 398 -22.69 -2.94 -36.15
C PRO A 398 -21.29 -2.61 -36.73
N GLY A 399 -21.24 -2.44 -38.05
CA GLY A 399 -20.24 -1.67 -38.80
C GLY A 399 -18.83 -2.27 -38.98
N PRO A 400 -18.19 -2.07 -40.15
CA PRO A 400 -16.80 -2.44 -40.38
C PRO A 400 -15.89 -1.52 -39.54
N GLY A 401 -15.43 -2.02 -38.38
CA GLY A 401 -14.51 -1.30 -37.50
C GLY A 401 -14.55 -1.70 -36.03
N CYS A 402 -15.60 -2.38 -35.53
CA CYS A 402 -15.63 -2.74 -34.11
C CYS A 402 -14.91 -4.06 -33.80
N ARG A 403 -13.73 -3.97 -33.16
CA ARG A 403 -13.19 -5.07 -32.33
C ARG A 403 -13.92 -5.08 -30.98
N CYS A 404 -15.21 -5.39 -31.01
CA CYS A 404 -16.02 -5.49 -29.80
C CYS A 404 -15.77 -6.87 -29.17
N THR A 405 -14.80 -7.00 -28.25
CA THR A 405 -14.80 -8.12 -27.30
C THR A 405 -16.11 -8.05 -26.53
N GLY A 406 -16.97 -9.07 -26.66
CA GLY A 406 -18.27 -9.09 -25.99
C GLY A 406 -18.14 -8.75 -24.51
N ALA A 407 -19.14 -8.06 -23.94
CA ALA A 407 -19.07 -7.60 -22.55
C ALA A 407 -18.75 -8.77 -21.61
N LEU A 408 -17.67 -8.63 -20.84
CA LEU A 408 -17.29 -9.60 -19.82
C LEU A 408 -18.28 -9.47 -18.65
N SER A 409 -18.76 -10.61 -18.14
CA SER A 409 -19.58 -10.72 -16.92
C SER A 409 -18.75 -11.28 -15.76
N LEU A 410 -19.22 -11.13 -14.51
CA LEU A 410 -18.51 -11.75 -13.37
C LEU A 410 -18.48 -13.27 -13.49
N GLU A 411 -19.51 -13.86 -14.10
CA GLU A 411 -19.54 -15.30 -14.37
C GLU A 411 -18.40 -15.72 -15.32
N LYS A 412 -18.22 -15.01 -16.45
CA LYS A 412 -17.13 -15.26 -17.38
C LYS A 412 -15.76 -15.10 -16.70
N LEU A 413 -15.58 -14.04 -15.91
CA LEU A 413 -14.35 -13.83 -15.12
C LEU A 413 -14.12 -14.91 -14.05
N GLY A 414 -15.19 -15.50 -13.52
CA GLY A 414 -15.13 -16.59 -12.54
C GLY A 414 -14.70 -17.93 -13.15
N ARG A 415 -14.88 -18.12 -14.46
CA ARG A 415 -14.46 -19.33 -15.18
C ARG A 415 -12.96 -19.36 -15.50
N LEU A 416 -12.31 -18.21 -15.54
CA LEU A 416 -10.86 -18.07 -15.79
C LEU A 416 -10.05 -18.44 -14.53
N ARG A 417 -9.80 -19.75 -14.35
CA ARG A 417 -9.16 -20.37 -13.18
C ARG A 417 -7.67 -20.11 -13.12
N TYR A 418 -6.95 -20.23 -14.23
CA TYR A 418 -5.52 -19.96 -14.30
C TYR A 418 -5.25 -18.47 -14.09
N LEU A 419 -6.04 -17.58 -14.69
CA LEU A 419 -5.94 -16.16 -14.42
C LEU A 419 -6.24 -15.82 -12.95
N ASP A 420 -7.16 -16.53 -12.29
CA ASP A 420 -7.37 -16.40 -10.83
C ASP A 420 -6.11 -16.77 -10.04
N CYS A 421 -5.43 -17.84 -10.44
CA CYS A 421 -4.17 -18.29 -9.85
C CYS A 421 -3.05 -17.24 -10.04
N VAL A 422 -2.97 -16.64 -11.23
CA VAL A 422 -2.02 -15.55 -11.53
C VAL A 422 -2.26 -14.36 -10.61
N VAL A 423 -3.51 -13.88 -10.52
CA VAL A 423 -3.86 -12.74 -9.64
C VAL A 423 -3.56 -13.06 -8.18
N LYS A 424 -3.84 -14.29 -7.72
CA LYS A 424 -3.48 -14.72 -6.37
C LYS A 424 -1.97 -14.70 -6.12
N GLU A 425 -1.18 -15.18 -7.06
CA GLU A 425 0.28 -15.20 -6.92
C GLU A 425 0.90 -13.80 -6.95
N VAL A 426 0.38 -12.89 -7.78
CA VAL A 426 0.76 -11.47 -7.76
C VAL A 426 0.52 -10.88 -6.36
N LEU A 427 -0.66 -11.09 -5.79
CA LEU A 427 -1.02 -10.56 -4.47
C LEU A 427 -0.32 -11.30 -3.31
N ARG A 428 0.14 -12.54 -3.51
CA ARG A 428 0.97 -13.26 -2.55
C ARG A 428 2.37 -12.65 -2.46
N LEU A 429 3.03 -12.49 -3.61
CA LEU A 429 4.41 -11.99 -3.70
C LEU A 429 4.53 -10.50 -3.40
N LEU A 430 3.63 -9.70 -3.98
CA LEU A 430 3.64 -8.24 -3.94
C LEU A 430 2.28 -7.72 -3.44
N PRO A 431 1.87 -8.05 -2.18
CA PRO A 431 0.62 -7.54 -1.63
C PRO A 431 0.70 -6.01 -1.52
N PRO A 432 -0.23 -5.24 -2.11
CA PRO A 432 -0.17 -3.77 -2.09
C PRO A 432 0.00 -3.18 -0.69
N VAL A 433 -0.62 -3.81 0.30
CA VAL A 433 -0.52 -3.45 1.72
C VAL A 433 0.24 -4.57 2.45
N SER A 434 1.44 -4.24 2.96
CA SER A 434 2.34 -5.22 3.60
C SER A 434 1.88 -5.69 4.99
N GLY A 435 0.91 -5.02 5.61
CA GLY A 435 0.40 -5.31 6.96
C GLY A 435 -0.35 -4.13 7.56
N GLY A 436 -0.57 -4.16 8.87
CA GLY A 436 -1.28 -3.07 9.55
C GLY A 436 -0.91 -2.94 11.02
N TYR A 437 -1.28 -1.80 11.59
CA TYR A 437 -1.06 -1.46 12.99
C TYR A 437 -2.34 -1.64 13.80
N ARG A 438 -2.17 -2.12 15.02
CA ARG A 438 -3.21 -2.36 16.00
C ARG A 438 -2.76 -1.88 17.37
N THR A 439 -3.70 -1.54 18.22
CA THR A 439 -3.45 -1.34 19.66
C THR A 439 -4.09 -2.49 20.42
N ALA A 440 -3.35 -3.12 21.33
CA ALA A 440 -3.87 -4.14 22.23
C ALA A 440 -4.86 -3.51 23.23
N LEU A 441 -6.11 -3.97 23.23
CA LEU A 441 -7.18 -3.48 24.12
C LEU A 441 -7.12 -4.11 25.51
N GLN A 442 -6.54 -5.31 25.58
CA GLN A 442 -6.28 -6.09 26.79
C GLN A 442 -4.99 -6.90 26.59
N THR A 443 -4.48 -7.46 27.68
CA THR A 443 -3.34 -8.38 27.60
C THR A 443 -3.79 -9.71 27.02
N PHE A 444 -3.10 -10.21 26.01
CA PHE A 444 -3.40 -11.51 25.38
C PHE A 444 -2.13 -12.24 24.95
N GLU A 445 -2.24 -13.54 24.72
CA GLU A 445 -1.11 -14.38 24.34
C GLU A 445 -0.90 -14.47 22.82
N LEU A 446 0.35 -14.44 22.37
CA LEU A 446 0.80 -14.89 21.04
C LEU A 446 2.13 -15.67 21.20
N ASP A 447 2.25 -16.84 20.58
CA ASP A 447 3.43 -17.71 20.64
C ASP A 447 4.03 -17.84 22.05
N GLY A 448 3.20 -18.14 23.06
CA GLY A 448 3.65 -18.32 24.45
C GLY A 448 4.15 -17.04 25.13
N CYS A 449 3.91 -15.86 24.54
CA CYS A 449 4.31 -14.56 25.07
C CYS A 449 3.09 -13.68 25.33
N GLN A 450 3.16 -12.82 26.36
CA GLN A 450 2.12 -11.82 26.60
C GLN A 450 2.30 -10.60 25.69
N ILE A 451 1.20 -10.11 25.13
CA ILE A 451 1.09 -8.82 24.45
C ILE A 451 0.37 -7.88 25.40
N PRO A 452 1.07 -6.98 26.12
CA PRO A 452 0.44 -6.17 27.15
C PRO A 452 -0.58 -5.18 26.56
N LYS A 453 -1.62 -4.88 27.33
CA LYS A 453 -2.59 -3.82 27.02
C LYS A 453 -1.88 -2.50 26.67
N GLY A 454 -2.37 -1.81 25.64
CA GLY A 454 -1.89 -0.51 25.18
C GLY A 454 -0.68 -0.57 24.23
N TRP A 455 0.00 -1.71 24.10
CA TRP A 455 1.10 -1.86 23.15
C TRP A 455 0.59 -1.82 21.70
N SER A 456 1.44 -1.29 20.80
CA SER A 456 1.18 -1.37 19.37
C SER A 456 1.55 -2.76 18.86
N VAL A 457 0.73 -3.32 17.98
CA VAL A 457 0.93 -4.60 17.31
C VAL A 457 0.99 -4.35 15.81
N MET A 458 2.12 -4.67 15.20
CA MET A 458 2.35 -4.55 13.77
C MET A 458 2.34 -5.93 13.13
N TYR A 459 1.20 -6.37 12.62
CA TYR A 459 1.10 -7.64 11.92
C TYR A 459 1.58 -7.51 10.47
N SER A 460 2.02 -8.61 9.84
CA SER A 460 2.47 -8.59 8.45
C SER A 460 1.77 -9.58 7.54
N ILE A 461 1.17 -9.05 6.49
CA ILE A 461 0.68 -9.84 5.38
C ILE A 461 1.87 -10.39 4.57
N ARG A 462 2.75 -9.50 4.08
CA ARG A 462 3.89 -9.86 3.22
C ARG A 462 4.78 -10.94 3.84
N ASP A 463 5.27 -10.68 5.05
CA ASP A 463 6.18 -11.58 5.74
C ASP A 463 5.54 -12.95 6.03
N THR A 464 4.22 -12.99 6.26
CA THR A 464 3.48 -14.23 6.45
C THR A 464 3.33 -14.99 5.13
N HIS A 465 3.04 -14.29 4.04
CA HIS A 465 3.01 -14.90 2.70
C HIS A 465 4.38 -15.45 2.27
N GLU A 466 5.47 -14.77 2.65
CA GLU A 466 6.84 -15.14 2.30
C GLU A 466 7.34 -16.35 3.09
N THR A 467 6.90 -16.51 4.34
CA THR A 467 7.44 -17.53 5.27
C THR A 467 6.46 -18.63 5.65
N ALA A 468 5.26 -18.66 5.06
CA ALA A 468 4.31 -19.72 5.35
C ALA A 468 4.89 -21.07 4.90
N ALA A 469 5.00 -22.02 5.83
CA ALA A 469 5.55 -23.34 5.57
C ALA A 469 4.78 -24.15 4.50
N VAL A 470 3.56 -23.73 4.17
CA VAL A 470 2.76 -24.35 3.10
C VAL A 470 3.38 -24.09 1.72
N TYR A 471 4.04 -22.96 1.49
CA TYR A 471 4.61 -22.63 0.18
C TYR A 471 5.97 -23.32 0.02
N GLN A 472 6.00 -24.36 -0.81
CA GLN A 472 7.17 -25.24 -0.97
C GLN A 472 8.22 -24.66 -1.94
N SER A 473 7.78 -23.89 -2.94
CA SER A 473 8.68 -23.23 -3.90
C SER A 473 9.44 -22.08 -3.21
N PRO A 474 10.60 -21.65 -3.74
CA PRO A 474 11.38 -20.55 -3.16
C PRO A 474 10.50 -19.31 -2.91
N PRO A 475 10.63 -18.62 -1.76
CA PRO A 475 9.69 -17.56 -1.34
C PRO A 475 9.41 -16.46 -2.37
N GLY A 476 10.44 -16.09 -3.13
CA GLY A 476 10.40 -15.06 -4.18
C GLY A 476 10.08 -15.57 -5.59
N SER A 477 9.84 -16.87 -5.77
CA SER A 477 9.47 -17.43 -7.08
C SER A 477 8.01 -17.13 -7.42
N PHE A 478 7.75 -16.80 -8.68
CA PHE A 478 6.41 -16.64 -9.24
C PHE A 478 5.91 -17.97 -9.81
N ASP A 479 4.94 -18.56 -9.11
CA ASP A 479 4.36 -19.85 -9.45
C ASP A 479 2.84 -19.79 -9.22
N PRO A 480 2.05 -19.38 -10.24
CA PRO A 480 0.59 -19.36 -10.16
C PRO A 480 0.00 -20.75 -9.91
N ASP A 481 0.59 -21.81 -10.46
CA ASP A 481 0.04 -23.17 -10.39
C ASP A 481 -0.12 -23.66 -8.93
N ARG A 482 0.56 -23.05 -7.95
CA ARG A 482 0.37 -23.30 -6.52
C ARG A 482 -1.05 -23.08 -6.01
N PHE A 483 -1.82 -22.21 -6.67
CA PHE A 483 -3.22 -21.95 -6.32
C PHE A 483 -4.20 -22.84 -7.09
N GLY A 484 -3.68 -23.78 -7.89
CA GLY A 484 -4.49 -24.79 -8.57
C GLY A 484 -5.20 -25.73 -7.59
N ALA A 485 -6.35 -26.27 -8.01
CA ALA A 485 -7.23 -27.06 -7.15
C ALA A 485 -6.60 -28.34 -6.57
N THR A 486 -5.53 -28.84 -7.19
CA THR A 486 -4.83 -30.09 -6.80
C THR A 486 -3.69 -29.86 -5.79
N ARG A 487 -3.39 -28.61 -5.43
CA ARG A 487 -2.26 -28.25 -4.57
C ARG A 487 -2.69 -28.02 -3.13
N LEU A 488 -1.91 -28.55 -2.18
CA LEU A 488 -2.15 -28.39 -0.74
C LEU A 488 -2.00 -26.93 -0.29
N GLU A 489 -1.25 -26.12 -1.03
CA GLU A 489 -1.07 -24.68 -0.80
C GLU A 489 -2.36 -23.87 -0.93
N ALA A 490 -3.37 -24.42 -1.63
CA ALA A 490 -4.71 -23.85 -1.67
C ALA A 490 -5.54 -24.18 -0.42
N ALA A 491 -5.15 -25.20 0.34
CA ALA A 491 -5.90 -25.78 1.45
C ALA A 491 -5.39 -25.25 2.81
N GLY A 492 -5.71 -23.99 3.12
CA GLY A 492 -5.44 -23.44 4.43
C GLY A 492 -5.99 -22.03 4.62
N ARG A 493 -6.32 -21.70 5.87
CA ARG A 493 -6.85 -20.37 6.24
C ARG A 493 -5.67 -19.52 6.75
N PHE A 494 -5.67 -18.22 6.43
CA PHE A 494 -4.74 -17.20 6.95
C PHE A 494 -3.25 -17.23 6.52
N HIS A 495 -2.75 -18.24 5.78
CA HIS A 495 -1.45 -18.15 5.11
C HIS A 495 -1.48 -17.28 3.83
N TYR A 496 -2.67 -16.97 3.34
CA TYR A 496 -2.96 -16.09 2.21
C TYR A 496 -4.03 -15.08 2.65
N VAL A 497 -3.60 -13.85 2.94
CA VAL A 497 -4.42 -12.75 3.50
C VAL A 497 -4.10 -11.39 2.85
N PRO A 498 -3.98 -11.27 1.52
CA PRO A 498 -3.67 -9.98 0.89
C PRO A 498 -4.73 -8.90 1.12
N PHE A 499 -5.95 -9.33 1.48
CA PHE A 499 -7.08 -8.46 1.81
C PHE A 499 -7.37 -8.37 3.32
N GLY A 500 -6.41 -8.80 4.15
CA GLY A 500 -6.59 -8.92 5.60
C GLY A 500 -7.58 -10.02 5.97
N GLY A 501 -8.35 -9.80 7.04
CA GLY A 501 -9.24 -10.81 7.60
C GLY A 501 -10.08 -10.27 8.76
N GLY A 502 -11.01 -11.09 9.25
CA GLY A 502 -11.92 -10.74 10.34
C GLY A 502 -12.82 -9.54 10.02
N ALA A 503 -13.15 -8.76 11.06
CA ALA A 503 -14.08 -7.64 10.94
C ALA A 503 -13.60 -6.56 9.96
N ARG A 504 -12.29 -6.45 9.72
CA ARG A 504 -11.67 -5.47 8.82
C ARG A 504 -11.13 -6.09 7.52
N SER A 505 -11.64 -7.25 7.12
CA SER A 505 -11.40 -7.77 5.76
C SER A 505 -11.82 -6.74 4.70
N CYS A 506 -11.07 -6.63 3.60
CA CYS A 506 -11.36 -5.66 2.56
C CYS A 506 -12.75 -5.90 1.93
N ILE A 507 -13.62 -4.89 1.95
CA ILE A 507 -14.95 -4.97 1.30
C ILE A 507 -14.84 -4.89 -0.23
N GLY A 508 -13.80 -4.23 -0.76
CA GLY A 508 -13.57 -4.06 -2.19
C GLY A 508 -12.76 -5.18 -2.86
N GLN A 509 -12.55 -6.31 -2.19
CA GLN A 509 -11.66 -7.37 -2.67
C GLN A 509 -12.07 -7.97 -4.03
N GLU A 510 -13.39 -8.12 -4.27
CA GLU A 510 -13.89 -8.68 -5.53
C GLU A 510 -13.74 -7.67 -6.68
N LEU A 511 -13.99 -6.39 -6.40
CA LEU A 511 -13.75 -5.32 -7.37
C LEU A 511 -12.26 -5.27 -7.76
N ALA A 512 -11.36 -5.28 -6.78
CA ALA A 512 -9.92 -5.27 -7.04
C ALA A 512 -9.49 -6.46 -7.91
N ARG A 513 -9.98 -7.67 -7.61
CA ARG A 513 -9.73 -8.86 -8.44
C ARG A 513 -10.29 -8.69 -9.85
N ALA A 514 -11.51 -8.19 -10.00
CA ALA A 514 -12.11 -7.95 -11.31
C ALA A 514 -11.30 -6.97 -12.14
N VAL A 515 -10.84 -5.85 -11.56
CA VAL A 515 -9.97 -4.87 -12.24
C VAL A 515 -8.66 -5.51 -12.70
N LEU A 516 -8.00 -6.29 -11.84
CA LEU A 516 -6.75 -6.98 -12.20
C LEU A 516 -6.95 -8.01 -13.31
N LYS A 517 -8.04 -8.79 -13.26
CA LYS A 517 -8.37 -9.74 -14.33
C LYS A 517 -8.67 -9.03 -15.65
N LEU A 518 -9.49 -7.97 -15.64
CA LEU A 518 -9.79 -7.18 -16.83
C LEU A 518 -8.52 -6.56 -17.43
N LEU A 519 -7.63 -6.02 -16.60
CA LEU A 519 -6.35 -5.48 -17.05
C LEU A 519 -5.47 -6.58 -17.67
N ALA A 520 -5.35 -7.74 -17.03
CA ALA A 520 -4.59 -8.87 -17.58
C ALA A 520 -5.15 -9.34 -18.93
N ILE A 521 -6.47 -9.49 -19.04
CA ILE A 521 -7.14 -9.90 -20.28
C ILE A 521 -6.83 -8.90 -21.40
N GLU A 522 -7.01 -7.60 -21.13
CA GLU A 522 -6.77 -6.55 -22.11
C GLU A 522 -5.29 -6.54 -22.53
N LEU A 523 -4.35 -6.52 -21.57
CA LEU A 523 -2.91 -6.56 -21.83
C LEU A 523 -2.54 -7.72 -22.75
N VAL A 524 -2.89 -8.94 -22.35
CA VAL A 524 -2.47 -10.17 -23.01
C VAL A 524 -3.09 -10.31 -24.41
N SER A 525 -4.26 -9.71 -24.63
CA SER A 525 -5.02 -9.79 -25.88
C SER A 525 -4.73 -8.66 -26.86
N THR A 526 -4.33 -7.47 -26.40
CA THR A 526 -4.24 -6.28 -27.27
C THR A 526 -2.89 -5.59 -27.28
N ALA A 527 -1.97 -5.88 -26.36
CA ALA A 527 -0.67 -5.21 -26.29
C ALA A 527 0.54 -6.17 -26.24
N ARG A 528 1.64 -5.74 -26.86
CA ARG A 528 3.01 -6.18 -26.57
C ARG A 528 3.68 -5.07 -25.78
N TRP A 529 4.44 -5.41 -24.75
CA TRP A 529 5.20 -4.44 -23.97
C TRP A 529 6.59 -4.94 -23.62
N GLU A 530 7.53 -4.01 -23.51
CA GLU A 530 8.94 -4.29 -23.24
C GLU A 530 9.54 -3.27 -22.29
N LEU A 531 10.58 -3.69 -21.57
CA LEU A 531 11.27 -2.85 -20.61
C LEU A 531 12.02 -1.73 -21.32
N ALA A 532 11.77 -0.48 -20.92
CA ALA A 532 12.46 0.69 -21.46
C ALA A 532 13.80 0.98 -20.76
N THR A 533 14.09 0.26 -19.67
CA THR A 533 15.31 0.39 -18.87
C THR A 533 16.19 -0.86 -18.99
N PRO A 534 17.51 -0.77 -18.67
CA PRO A 534 18.41 -1.92 -18.74
C PRO A 534 18.06 -3.07 -17.77
N GLY A 535 17.29 -2.79 -16.72
CA GLY A 535 16.92 -3.77 -15.71
C GLY A 535 15.64 -3.40 -14.97
N TYR A 536 15.03 -4.42 -14.35
CA TYR A 536 13.80 -4.25 -13.59
C TYR A 536 14.05 -3.42 -12.32
N PRO A 537 13.14 -2.51 -11.96
CA PRO A 537 13.27 -1.75 -10.73
C PRO A 537 13.09 -2.66 -9.52
N ALA A 538 13.81 -2.35 -8.43
CA ALA A 538 13.49 -2.94 -7.14
C ALA A 538 12.11 -2.45 -6.66
N MET A 539 11.34 -3.31 -6.01
CA MET A 539 10.06 -2.92 -5.43
C MET A 539 10.26 -2.42 -3.99
N ARG A 540 9.81 -1.20 -3.70
CA ARG A 540 9.59 -0.74 -2.32
C ARG A 540 8.32 -1.38 -1.80
N THR A 541 8.33 -1.88 -0.57
CA THR A 541 7.20 -2.65 -0.02
C THR A 541 6.45 -1.93 1.10
N VAL A 542 6.87 -0.72 1.46
CA VAL A 542 6.29 0.10 2.53
C VAL A 542 6.25 1.56 2.06
N PRO A 543 5.17 2.33 2.34
CA PRO A 543 3.92 1.88 2.96
C PRO A 543 3.02 1.08 2.00
N ILE A 544 3.11 1.36 0.71
CA ILE A 544 2.43 0.65 -0.38
C ILE A 544 3.48 0.09 -1.33
N VAL A 545 3.23 -1.08 -1.92
CA VAL A 545 4.18 -1.68 -2.87
C VAL A 545 4.27 -0.85 -4.16
N HIS A 546 5.46 -0.39 -4.53
CA HIS A 546 5.68 0.37 -5.77
C HIS A 546 7.14 0.25 -6.27
N PRO A 547 7.40 0.47 -7.57
CA PRO A 547 8.77 0.55 -8.10
C PRO A 547 9.60 1.64 -7.42
N ALA A 548 10.85 1.34 -7.07
CA ALA A 548 11.81 2.30 -6.52
C ALA A 548 12.47 3.16 -7.62
N GLY A 549 13.02 4.32 -7.23
CA GLY A 549 13.86 5.14 -8.11
C GLY A 549 13.07 5.69 -9.30
N ASP A 550 13.65 5.55 -10.51
CA ASP A 550 13.05 6.01 -11.77
C ASP A 550 11.78 5.22 -12.16
N GLY A 551 11.44 4.16 -11.42
CA GLY A 551 10.18 3.44 -11.58
C GLY A 551 10.19 2.33 -12.63
N LEU A 552 9.00 1.83 -12.99
CA LEU A 552 8.83 0.83 -14.05
C LEU A 552 8.40 1.55 -15.33
N HIS A 553 9.35 1.67 -16.28
CA HIS A 553 9.11 2.29 -17.58
C HIS A 553 9.06 1.23 -18.67
N LEU A 554 7.98 1.21 -19.45
CA LEU A 554 7.76 0.24 -20.52
C LEU A 554 7.36 0.92 -21.83
N TYR A 555 7.79 0.35 -22.95
CA TYR A 555 7.19 0.66 -24.26
C TYR A 555 6.01 -0.27 -24.50
N PHE A 556 4.94 0.26 -25.11
CA PHE A 556 3.72 -0.49 -25.45
C PHE A 556 3.42 -0.38 -26.94
N TRP A 557 3.04 -1.48 -27.56
CA TRP A 557 2.59 -1.53 -28.95
C TRP A 557 1.32 -2.37 -29.07
N PRO A 558 0.41 -2.04 -30.02
CA PRO A 558 -0.73 -2.89 -30.28
C PRO A 558 -0.26 -4.25 -30.81
N LEU A 559 -0.87 -5.34 -30.33
CA LEU A 559 -0.72 -6.66 -30.92
C LEU A 559 -1.29 -6.63 -32.33
N GLN A 560 -0.45 -6.91 -33.33
CA GLN A 560 -0.92 -7.11 -34.70
C GLN A 560 -1.73 -8.42 -34.76
N PRO A 561 -2.85 -8.47 -35.51
CA PRO A 561 -3.51 -9.73 -35.77
C PRO A 561 -2.52 -10.68 -36.43
N ALA A 562 -2.50 -11.95 -36.01
CA ALA A 562 -1.70 -12.97 -36.67
C ALA A 562 -2.07 -12.96 -38.15
N ARG A 563 -1.11 -12.63 -39.02
CA ARG A 563 -1.27 -12.88 -40.45
C ARG A 563 -1.34 -14.39 -40.58
N HIS A 564 -2.51 -14.93 -40.95
CA HIS A 564 -2.55 -16.28 -41.49
C HIS A 564 -1.62 -16.29 -42.69
N SER A 565 -0.54 -17.06 -42.61
CA SER A 565 0.21 -17.46 -43.79
C SER A 565 -0.74 -18.31 -44.63
N GLU A 566 -1.32 -17.70 -45.66
CA GLU A 566 -1.74 -18.44 -46.84
C GLU A 566 -0.45 -18.88 -47.53
N ASP A 567 0.03 -20.08 -47.18
CA ASP A 567 0.97 -20.88 -47.97
C ASP A 567 0.38 -22.28 -48.16
#